data_AF-A0A179B3D4-F1
#
_entry.id   AF-A0A179B3D4-F1
#
_cell.length_a   1.000
_cell.length_b   1.000
_cell.length_c   1.000
_cell.angle_alpha   90.00
_cell.angle_beta   90.00
_cell.angle_gamma   90.00
#
_symmetry.space_group_name_H-M   'P 1'
#
loop_
_entity.id
_entity.type
_entity.pdbx_description
1 polymer ?
#
loop_
_entity_poly.entity_id
_entity_poly.type
_entity_poly.pdbx_seq_one_letter_code
_entity_poly.pdbx_strand_id
1 'polypeptide(L)'
;MTVFHLNTDKFSAQLGTLRQAGAHFQEAKATFYSHVKASMDAWSDVAELGQYGRLLTGTLAVISDELGNTSARYTRTIVNLQQAVASFQSVSEADRQRYLDVLADLTDRFSYTPPAELAQAAAALHNFVDPAGKDPYGGLPAGDGVGDADNCNGAATAGDARADADRARAHANAGRNHGHP
;
A
#
# COMPACT_ATOMS: atom_id res chain seq x y z
N MET A 1 -32.80 -14.50 -18.39
CA MET A 1 -32.09 -13.43 -17.65
C MET A 1 -32.18 -13.77 -16.18
N THR A 2 -31.06 -14.09 -15.54
CA THR A 2 -30.98 -14.29 -14.09
C THR A 2 -30.87 -12.93 -13.42
N VAL A 3 -31.85 -12.60 -12.57
CA VAL A 3 -31.79 -11.39 -11.73
C VAL A 3 -30.91 -11.72 -10.53
N PHE A 4 -29.79 -11.01 -10.39
CA PHE A 4 -28.94 -11.11 -9.21
C PHE A 4 -29.57 -10.32 -8.07
N HIS A 5 -29.84 -11.00 -6.95
CA HIS A 5 -30.38 -10.39 -5.74
C HIS A 5 -29.27 -10.20 -4.70
N LEU A 6 -29.18 -9.00 -4.14
CA LEU A 6 -28.32 -8.74 -2.99
C LEU A 6 -28.89 -9.43 -1.76
N ASN A 7 -28.12 -10.32 -1.12
CA ASN A 7 -28.46 -10.83 0.20
C ASN A 7 -28.12 -9.76 1.25
N THR A 8 -29.12 -9.01 1.67
CA THR A 8 -28.99 -7.85 2.57
C THR A 8 -28.41 -8.21 3.93
N ASP A 9 -28.74 -9.38 4.48
CA ASP A 9 -28.25 -9.83 5.79
C ASP A 9 -26.76 -10.13 5.75
N LYS A 10 -26.33 -10.92 4.74
CA LYS A 10 -24.91 -11.23 4.53
C LYS A 10 -24.11 -9.98 4.21
N PHE A 11 -24.65 -9.11 3.37
CA PHE A 11 -23.99 -7.86 3.02
C PHE A 11 -23.83 -6.94 4.24
N SER A 12 -24.87 -6.82 5.07
CA SER A 12 -24.82 -6.03 6.31
C SER A 12 -23.83 -6.61 7.32
N ALA A 13 -23.75 -7.94 7.45
CA ALA A 13 -22.76 -8.60 8.28
C ALA A 13 -21.33 -8.31 7.80
N GLN A 14 -21.08 -8.40 6.49
CA GLN A 14 -19.78 -8.07 5.89
C GLN A 14 -19.41 -6.59 6.09
N LEU A 15 -20.37 -5.67 5.97
CA LEU A 15 -20.15 -4.26 6.30
C LEU A 15 -19.79 -4.08 7.78
N GLY A 16 -20.38 -4.86 8.69
CA GLY A 16 -20.00 -4.89 10.10
C GLY A 16 -18.53 -5.26 10.31
N THR A 17 -18.08 -6.34 9.67
CA THR A 17 -16.66 -6.75 9.69
C THR A 17 -15.75 -5.68 9.10
N LEU A 18 -16.14 -5.05 7.99
CA LEU A 18 -15.35 -4.00 7.36
C LEU A 18 -15.25 -2.74 8.22
N ARG A 19 -16.31 -2.37 8.94
CA ARG A 19 -16.27 -1.29 9.94
C ARG A 19 -15.31 -1.59 11.09
N GLN A 20 -15.32 -2.82 11.59
CA GLN A 20 -14.39 -3.23 12.64
C GLN A 20 -12.93 -3.17 12.14
N ALA A 21 -12.67 -3.65 10.92
CA ALA A 21 -11.35 -3.53 10.31
C ALA A 21 -10.93 -2.06 10.13
N GLY A 22 -11.86 -1.17 9.74
CA GLY A 22 -11.61 0.26 9.64
C GLY A 22 -11.28 0.91 10.98
N ALA A 23 -11.95 0.51 12.07
CA ALA A 23 -11.63 0.96 13.42
C ALA A 23 -10.22 0.56 13.84
N HIS A 24 -9.86 -0.73 13.67
CA HIS A 24 -8.50 -1.20 13.97
C HIS A 24 -7.43 -0.53 13.11
N PHE A 25 -7.73 -0.24 11.83
CA PHE A 25 -6.83 0.52 10.98
C PHE A 25 -6.58 1.93 11.50
N GLN A 26 -7.62 2.62 11.97
CA GLN A 26 -7.50 3.95 12.58
C GLN A 26 -6.69 3.92 13.88
N GLU A 27 -6.88 2.91 14.74
CA GLU A 27 -6.09 2.70 15.95
C GLU A 27 -4.60 2.46 15.62
N ALA A 28 -4.32 1.59 14.66
CA ALA A 28 -2.96 1.30 14.20
C ALA A 28 -2.29 2.55 13.61
N LYS A 29 -3.01 3.31 12.79
CA LYS A 29 -2.55 4.59 12.22
C LYS A 29 -2.23 5.61 13.32
N ALA A 30 -3.13 5.79 14.30
CA ALA A 30 -2.92 6.74 15.40
C ALA A 30 -1.70 6.36 16.26
N THR A 31 -1.56 5.06 16.57
CA THR A 31 -0.41 4.53 17.31
C THR A 31 0.88 4.78 16.54
N PHE A 32 0.89 4.48 15.24
CA PHE A 32 2.04 4.74 14.38
C PHE A 32 2.43 6.22 14.38
N TYR A 33 1.47 7.12 14.19
CA TYR A 33 1.71 8.58 14.20
C TYR A 33 2.34 9.03 15.52
N SER A 34 1.82 8.55 16.66
CA SER A 34 2.38 8.89 17.97
C SER A 34 3.82 8.40 18.13
N HIS A 35 4.14 7.20 17.66
CA HIS A 35 5.50 6.66 17.74
C HIS A 35 6.47 7.38 16.81
N VAL A 36 6.05 7.73 15.59
CA VAL A 36 6.86 8.55 14.69
C VAL A 36 7.19 9.87 15.35
N LYS A 37 6.19 10.59 15.87
CA LYS A 37 6.40 11.88 16.54
C LYS A 37 7.35 11.75 17.73
N ALA A 38 7.09 10.81 18.64
CA ALA A 38 7.93 10.60 19.82
C ALA A 38 9.38 10.24 19.47
N SER A 39 9.57 9.43 18.41
CA SER A 39 10.90 9.04 17.94
C SER A 39 11.66 10.25 17.38
N MET A 40 10.98 11.13 16.64
CA MET A 40 11.59 12.31 16.04
C MET A 40 11.92 13.37 17.08
N ASP A 41 11.03 13.59 18.05
CA ASP A 41 11.30 14.47 19.19
C ASP A 41 12.54 13.98 19.97
N ALA A 42 12.63 12.68 20.27
CA ALA A 42 13.73 12.09 21.03
C ALA A 42 15.11 12.16 20.33
N TRP A 43 15.18 12.12 19.00
CA TRP A 43 16.45 12.13 18.27
C TRP A 43 16.92 13.53 17.88
N SER A 44 16.02 14.52 17.86
CA SER A 44 16.40 15.93 17.72
C SER A 44 17.38 16.37 18.82
N ASP A 45 17.33 15.71 19.98
CA ASP A 45 18.21 15.94 21.13
C ASP A 45 19.55 15.15 21.08
N VAL A 46 19.69 14.15 20.21
CA VAL A 46 20.85 13.24 20.19
C VAL A 46 21.56 13.28 18.84
N ALA A 47 22.64 14.07 18.75
CA ALA A 47 23.45 14.26 17.55
C ALA A 47 24.25 13.01 17.07
N GLU A 48 24.26 11.91 17.83
CA GLU A 48 25.17 10.77 17.61
C GLU A 48 24.64 9.60 16.74
N LEU A 49 23.41 9.65 16.22
CA LEU A 49 22.74 8.45 15.68
C LEU A 49 22.75 8.32 14.14
N GLY A 50 23.87 8.56 13.46
CA GLY A 50 23.95 8.43 12.00
C GLY A 50 23.57 7.04 11.45
N GLN A 51 23.88 5.95 12.17
CA GLN A 51 23.55 4.57 11.74
C GLN A 51 22.25 4.03 12.37
N TYR A 52 22.01 4.32 13.66
CA TYR A 52 20.76 3.95 14.33
C TYR A 52 19.55 4.71 13.76
N GLY A 53 19.74 5.98 13.39
CA GLY A 53 18.75 6.77 12.69
C GLY A 53 18.38 6.18 11.32
N ARG A 54 19.33 5.60 10.56
CA ARG A 54 19.04 4.88 9.30
C ARG A 54 18.15 3.67 9.52
N LEU A 55 18.55 2.78 10.42
CA LEU A 55 17.85 1.53 10.69
C LEU A 55 16.40 1.81 11.14
N LEU A 56 16.24 2.76 12.07
CA LEU A 56 14.93 3.11 12.61
C LEU A 56 14.07 3.86 11.59
N THR A 57 14.63 4.81 10.82
CA THR A 57 13.90 5.47 9.72
C THR A 57 13.45 4.45 8.67
N GLY A 58 14.30 3.47 8.34
CA GLY A 58 13.95 2.37 7.45
C GLY A 58 12.81 1.50 7.99
N THR A 59 12.83 1.14 9.27
CA THR A 59 11.73 0.40 9.91
C THR A 59 10.41 1.19 9.89
N LEU A 60 10.45 2.48 10.23
CA LEU A 60 9.27 3.33 10.20
C LEU A 60 8.71 3.50 8.78
N ALA A 61 9.58 3.59 7.77
CA ALA A 61 9.19 3.63 6.36
C ALA A 61 8.48 2.34 5.93
N VAL A 62 9.00 1.16 6.31
CA VAL A 62 8.35 -0.13 6.00
C VAL A 62 6.95 -0.22 6.63
N ILE A 63 6.79 0.24 7.88
CA ILE A 63 5.47 0.26 8.54
C ILE A 63 4.52 1.25 7.84
N SER A 64 5.04 2.43 7.45
CA SER A 64 4.29 3.42 6.68
C SER A 64 3.80 2.85 5.34
N ASP A 65 4.67 2.14 4.63
CA ASP A 65 4.32 1.49 3.35
C ASP A 65 3.26 0.41 3.53
N GLU A 66 3.33 -0.40 4.60
CA GLU A 66 2.31 -1.42 4.89
C GLU A 66 0.94 -0.79 5.20
N LEU A 67 0.92 0.33 5.95
CA LEU A 67 -0.31 1.10 6.19
C LEU A 67 -0.87 1.67 4.87
N GLY A 68 0.00 2.19 3.99
CA GLY A 68 -0.38 2.68 2.66
C GLY A 68 -0.93 1.56 1.76
N ASN A 69 -0.28 0.41 1.71
CA ASN A 69 -0.71 -0.76 0.95
C ASN A 69 -2.06 -1.29 1.45
N THR A 70 -2.22 -1.37 2.77
CA THR A 70 -3.48 -1.78 3.40
C THR A 70 -4.59 -0.78 3.08
N SER A 71 -4.34 0.52 3.20
CA SER A 71 -5.26 1.60 2.82
C SER A 71 -5.73 1.46 1.37
N ALA A 72 -4.78 1.31 0.43
CA ALA A 72 -5.08 1.17 -1.00
C ALA A 72 -5.89 -0.09 -1.31
N ARG A 73 -5.55 -1.22 -0.67
CA ARG A 73 -6.26 -2.51 -0.84
C ARG A 73 -7.72 -2.41 -0.39
N TYR A 74 -7.97 -1.86 0.80
CA TYR A 74 -9.33 -1.72 1.31
C TYR A 74 -10.13 -0.67 0.54
N THR A 75 -9.52 0.45 0.17
CA THR A 75 -10.17 1.48 -0.67
C THR A 75 -10.60 0.90 -2.01
N ARG A 76 -9.75 0.12 -2.69
CA ARG A 76 -10.13 -0.55 -3.95
C ARG A 76 -11.28 -1.53 -3.74
N THR A 77 -11.24 -2.30 -2.66
CA THR A 77 -12.32 -3.23 -2.31
C THR A 77 -13.64 -2.48 -2.10
N ILE A 78 -13.62 -1.37 -1.37
CA ILE A 78 -14.80 -0.55 -1.09
C ILE A 78 -15.38 0.06 -2.37
N VAL A 79 -14.55 0.60 -3.26
CA VAL A 79 -15.01 1.13 -4.56
C VAL A 79 -15.69 0.06 -5.39
N ASN A 80 -15.14 -1.16 -5.44
CA ASN A 80 -15.78 -2.28 -6.13
C ASN A 80 -17.13 -2.64 -5.49
N LEU A 81 -17.24 -2.58 -4.16
CA LEU A 81 -18.51 -2.80 -3.46
C LEU A 81 -19.53 -1.70 -3.75
N GLN A 82 -19.11 -0.43 -3.81
CA GLN A 82 -19.98 0.69 -4.19
C GLN A 82 -20.56 0.50 -5.59
N GLN A 83 -19.72 0.10 -6.55
CA GLN A 83 -20.15 -0.22 -7.92
C GLN A 83 -21.14 -1.40 -7.95
N ALA A 84 -20.84 -2.46 -7.19
CA ALA A 84 -21.74 -3.62 -7.10
C ALA A 84 -23.10 -3.23 -6.51
N VAL A 85 -23.12 -2.50 -5.38
CA VAL A 85 -24.34 -1.99 -4.74
C VAL A 85 -25.17 -1.13 -5.70
N ALA A 86 -24.51 -0.22 -6.43
CA ALA A 86 -25.16 0.63 -7.41
C ALA A 86 -25.80 -0.16 -8.57
N SER A 87 -25.26 -1.33 -8.92
CA SER A 87 -25.76 -2.16 -10.02
C SER A 87 -26.99 -3.01 -9.68
N PHE A 88 -27.30 -3.22 -8.40
CA PHE A 88 -28.43 -4.08 -7.99
C PHE A 88 -29.78 -3.39 -8.20
N GLN A 89 -30.57 -3.95 -9.12
CA GLN A 89 -31.92 -3.48 -9.43
C GLN A 89 -32.97 -3.92 -8.39
N SER A 90 -32.68 -4.96 -7.61
CA SER A 90 -33.63 -5.55 -6.64
C SER A 90 -33.62 -4.89 -5.26
N VAL A 91 -32.80 -3.86 -5.04
CA VAL A 91 -32.64 -3.16 -3.75
C VAL A 91 -33.42 -1.86 -3.80
N SER A 92 -34.11 -1.51 -2.71
CA SER A 92 -34.81 -0.22 -2.62
C SER A 92 -33.81 0.94 -2.74
N GLU A 93 -34.24 2.08 -3.29
CA GLU A 93 -33.35 3.24 -3.41
C GLU A 93 -32.84 3.71 -2.03
N ALA A 94 -33.72 3.64 -1.01
CA ALA A 94 -33.37 4.03 0.35
C ALA A 94 -32.28 3.12 0.95
N ASP A 95 -32.40 1.80 0.78
CA ASP A 95 -31.39 0.86 1.27
C ASP A 95 -30.09 0.97 0.49
N ARG A 96 -30.17 1.17 -0.84
CA ARG A 96 -29.00 1.39 -1.68
C ARG A 96 -28.23 2.62 -1.23
N GLN A 97 -28.91 3.74 -1.04
CA GLN A 97 -28.26 4.97 -0.58
C GLN A 97 -27.62 4.77 0.79
N ARG A 98 -28.34 4.14 1.73
CA ARG A 98 -27.80 3.82 3.06
C ARG A 98 -26.50 2.99 2.96
N TYR A 99 -26.45 2.00 2.07
CA TYR A 99 -25.25 1.19 1.90
C TYR A 99 -24.10 1.97 1.26
N LEU A 100 -24.37 2.84 0.29
CA LEU A 100 -23.37 3.69 -0.33
C LEU A 100 -22.78 4.70 0.67
N ASP A 101 -23.61 5.30 1.51
CA ASP A 101 -23.17 6.23 2.56
C ASP A 101 -22.23 5.53 3.55
N VAL A 102 -22.58 4.31 3.96
CA VAL A 102 -21.73 3.49 4.84
C VAL A 102 -20.39 3.16 4.18
N LEU A 103 -20.40 2.82 2.90
CA LEU A 103 -19.18 2.52 2.16
C LEU A 103 -18.30 3.76 2.00
N ALA A 104 -18.90 4.94 1.80
CA ALA A 104 -18.16 6.20 1.75
C ALA A 104 -17.48 6.53 3.09
N ASP A 105 -18.19 6.41 4.21
CA ASP A 105 -17.59 6.55 5.56
C ASP A 105 -16.44 5.55 5.78
N LEU A 106 -16.55 4.34 5.24
CA LEU A 106 -15.47 3.36 5.30
C LEU A 106 -14.26 3.75 4.47
N THR A 107 -14.43 4.35 3.29
CA THR A 107 -13.32 4.91 2.50
C THR A 107 -12.54 5.94 3.33
N ASP A 108 -13.22 6.84 4.02
CA ASP A 108 -12.57 7.83 4.89
C ASP A 108 -11.82 7.15 6.05
N ARG A 109 -12.40 6.08 6.64
CA ARG A 109 -11.75 5.28 7.69
C ARG A 109 -10.56 4.45 7.21
N PHE A 110 -10.40 4.19 5.92
CA PHE A 110 -9.18 3.56 5.41
C PHE A 110 -8.21 4.58 4.82
N SER A 111 -8.53 5.87 4.84
CA SER A 111 -7.64 6.90 4.33
C SER A 111 -6.35 7.00 5.14
N TYR A 112 -5.24 7.08 4.41
CA TYR A 112 -3.90 7.15 4.96
C TYR A 112 -3.05 8.18 4.24
N THR A 113 -2.31 8.94 5.02
CA THR A 113 -1.26 9.84 4.54
C THR A 113 -0.05 9.60 5.45
N PRO A 114 1.17 9.43 4.92
CA PRO A 114 2.34 9.29 5.79
C PRO A 114 2.54 10.53 6.67
N PRO A 115 2.99 10.39 7.94
CA PRO A 115 3.39 11.52 8.77
C PRO A 115 4.49 12.36 8.10
N ALA A 116 4.37 13.68 8.16
CA ALA A 116 5.33 14.60 7.54
C ALA A 116 6.74 14.45 8.12
N GLU A 117 6.83 14.04 9.38
CA GLU A 117 8.08 13.82 10.12
C GLU A 117 8.92 12.69 9.51
N LEU A 118 8.31 11.68 8.87
CA LEU A 118 9.06 10.64 8.15
C LEU A 118 9.82 11.20 6.95
N ALA A 119 9.19 12.11 6.19
CA ALA A 119 9.83 12.77 5.06
C ALA A 119 10.99 13.66 5.53
N GLN A 120 10.80 14.36 6.66
CA GLN A 120 11.86 15.17 7.28
C GLN A 120 13.03 14.30 7.76
N ALA A 121 12.75 13.16 8.38
CA ALA A 121 13.78 12.21 8.82
C ALA A 121 14.57 11.64 7.63
N ALA A 122 13.90 11.27 6.55
CA ALA A 122 14.56 10.79 5.33
C ALA A 122 15.46 11.87 4.71
N ALA A 123 15.00 13.13 4.67
CA ALA A 123 15.78 14.25 4.16
C ALA A 123 17.00 14.57 5.05
N ALA A 124 16.82 14.61 6.37
CA ALA A 124 17.90 14.83 7.33
C ALA A 124 18.96 13.74 7.20
N LEU A 125 18.53 12.47 7.11
CA LEU A 125 19.42 11.35 6.88
C LEU A 125 20.18 11.49 5.56
N HIS A 126 19.50 11.83 4.46
CA HIS A 126 20.17 12.05 3.17
C HIS A 126 21.29 13.10 3.28
N ASN A 127 21.03 14.22 3.95
CA ASN A 127 22.03 15.27 4.17
C ASN A 127 23.19 14.83 5.08
N PHE A 128 22.95 13.97 6.08
CA PHE A 128 24.03 13.42 6.91
C PHE A 128 24.94 12.46 6.15
N VAL A 129 24.34 11.71 5.22
CA VAL A 129 24.99 10.66 4.46
C VAL A 129 25.74 11.21 3.27
N ASP A 130 25.18 12.25 2.66
CA ASP A 130 25.73 12.94 1.51
C ASP A 130 25.54 14.46 1.65
N PRO A 131 26.32 15.12 2.52
CA PRO A 131 26.20 16.56 2.76
C PRO A 131 26.64 17.44 1.58
N ALA A 132 27.19 16.86 0.50
CA ALA A 132 27.80 17.59 -0.62
C ALA A 132 27.44 17.06 -2.02
N GLY A 133 26.56 16.06 -2.15
CA GLY A 133 26.34 15.34 -3.43
C GLY A 133 27.55 14.48 -3.85
N LYS A 134 28.43 14.14 -2.89
CA LYS A 134 29.62 13.32 -3.11
C LYS A 134 29.45 12.01 -2.36
N ASP A 135 29.12 11.01 -3.15
CA ASP A 135 29.05 9.59 -2.84
C ASP A 135 29.97 9.19 -1.64
N PRO A 136 29.41 8.76 -0.51
CA PRO A 136 30.19 8.38 0.68
C PRO A 136 30.99 7.08 0.48
N TYR A 137 30.83 6.42 -0.67
CA TYR A 137 31.67 5.32 -1.14
C TYR A 137 32.52 5.78 -2.32
N GLY A 138 33.52 6.63 -2.05
CA GLY A 138 34.52 6.98 -3.03
C GLY A 138 35.19 5.74 -3.63
N GLY A 139 34.89 5.45 -4.89
CA GLY A 139 35.69 4.60 -5.77
C GLY A 139 35.78 3.12 -5.38
N LEU A 140 34.72 2.36 -5.63
CA LEU A 140 34.90 0.96 -6.07
C LEU A 140 34.77 0.96 -7.60
N PRO A 141 35.74 0.38 -8.34
CA PRO A 141 35.75 0.44 -9.79
C PRO A 141 34.48 -0.21 -10.31
N ALA A 142 33.78 0.51 -11.19
CA ALA A 142 32.76 -0.06 -12.05
C ALA A 142 33.39 -1.26 -12.75
N GLY A 143 32.93 -2.46 -12.41
CA GLY A 143 33.17 -3.62 -13.23
C GLY A 143 32.61 -3.31 -14.61
N ASP A 144 33.46 -3.42 -15.62
CA ASP A 144 33.16 -3.14 -17.02
C ASP A 144 31.80 -3.74 -17.41
N GLY A 145 30.91 -2.87 -17.90
CA GLY A 145 29.56 -3.25 -18.26
C GLY A 145 28.82 -2.12 -18.98
N VAL A 146 29.35 -1.76 -20.15
CA VAL A 146 28.68 -1.16 -21.32
C VAL A 146 27.55 -0.17 -21.00
N GLY A 147 27.87 1.11 -21.16
CA GLY A 147 26.88 2.17 -21.21
C GLY A 147 25.98 2.05 -22.45
N ASP A 148 24.70 2.31 -22.24
CA ASP A 148 23.90 3.09 -23.17
C ASP A 148 22.85 3.84 -22.34
N ALA A 149 23.09 5.14 -22.20
CA ALA A 149 22.10 6.08 -21.72
C ALA A 149 21.33 6.58 -22.94
N ASP A 150 20.15 6.00 -23.18
CA ASP A 150 19.13 6.59 -24.05
C ASP A 150 17.75 6.43 -23.40
N ASN A 151 17.35 7.51 -22.73
CA ASN A 151 16.12 8.24 -22.99
C ASN A 151 14.75 7.49 -23.06
N CYS A 152 13.84 7.98 -22.22
CA CYS A 152 12.37 7.95 -22.31
C CYS A 152 11.58 6.70 -21.91
N ASN A 153 10.78 6.90 -20.85
CA ASN A 153 9.35 6.62 -20.78
C ASN A 153 8.88 5.14 -20.77
N GLY A 154 8.38 4.71 -19.60
CA GLY A 154 7.47 3.55 -19.47
C GLY A 154 8.09 2.17 -19.70
N ALA A 155 8.72 1.60 -18.66
CA ALA A 155 9.06 0.18 -18.67
C ALA A 155 8.78 -0.44 -17.30
N ALA A 156 7.95 -1.47 -17.32
CA ALA A 156 7.58 -2.28 -16.17
C ALA A 156 8.84 -2.71 -15.39
N THR A 157 8.82 -2.51 -14.07
CA THR A 157 9.95 -2.90 -13.22
C THR A 157 10.21 -4.41 -13.36
N ALA A 158 11.46 -4.83 -13.18
CA ALA A 158 11.88 -6.24 -13.29
C ALA A 158 11.10 -7.22 -12.38
N GLY A 159 10.30 -6.70 -11.43
CA GLY A 159 9.33 -7.48 -10.65
C GLY A 159 8.11 -7.93 -11.46
N ASP A 160 7.60 -7.10 -12.36
CA ASP A 160 6.41 -7.42 -13.18
C ASP A 160 6.74 -8.50 -14.23
N ALA A 161 7.92 -8.45 -14.84
CA ALA A 161 8.37 -9.47 -15.78
C ALA A 161 8.55 -10.85 -15.15
N ARG A 162 8.95 -10.91 -13.86
CA ARG A 162 9.05 -12.15 -13.09
C ARG A 162 7.66 -12.69 -12.72
N ALA A 163 6.74 -11.81 -12.32
CA ALA A 163 5.36 -12.18 -12.01
C ALA A 163 4.60 -12.72 -13.24
N ASP A 164 4.81 -12.15 -14.43
CA ASP A 164 4.20 -12.64 -15.66
C ASP A 164 4.85 -13.94 -16.17
N ALA A 165 6.14 -14.14 -15.97
CA ALA A 165 6.80 -15.41 -16.27
C ALA A 165 6.28 -16.56 -15.40
N ASP A 166 6.07 -16.32 -14.10
CA ASP A 166 5.50 -17.31 -13.18
C ASP A 166 4.03 -17.60 -13.48
N ARG A 167 3.25 -16.57 -13.86
CA ARG A 167 1.86 -16.73 -14.32
C ARG A 167 1.77 -17.56 -15.60
N ALA A 168 2.61 -17.28 -16.60
CA ALA A 168 2.65 -18.04 -17.85
C ALA A 168 3.02 -19.51 -17.63
N ARG A 169 3.94 -19.80 -16.70
CA ARG A 169 4.34 -21.17 -16.34
C ARG A 169 3.24 -21.95 -15.62
N ALA A 170 2.47 -21.28 -14.75
CA ALA A 170 1.33 -21.88 -14.06
C ALA A 170 0.21 -22.28 -15.04
N HIS A 171 -0.08 -21.43 -16.04
CA HIS A 171 -1.07 -21.74 -17.08
C HIS A 171 -0.64 -22.87 -18.02
N ALA A 172 0.65 -22.95 -18.37
CA ALA A 172 1.18 -24.04 -19.20
C ALA A 172 1.11 -25.42 -18.52
N ASN A 173 1.24 -25.46 -17.18
CA ASN A 173 1.12 -26.71 -16.41
C ASN A 173 -0.33 -27.12 -16.14
N ALA A 174 -1.26 -26.17 -16.07
CA ALA A 174 -2.69 -26.46 -15.90
C ALA A 174 -3.35 -27.07 -17.16
N GLY A 175 -2.81 -26.79 -18.35
CA GLY A 175 -3.33 -27.31 -19.62
C GLY A 175 -2.90 -28.74 -19.99
N ARG A 176 -1.95 -29.35 -19.25
CA ARG A 176 -1.42 -30.69 -19.57
C ARG A 176 -2.13 -31.85 -18.87
N ASN A 177 -3.13 -31.58 -18.01
CA ASN A 177 -3.78 -32.63 -17.21
C ASN A 177 -5.24 -32.94 -17.61
N HIS A 178 -5.69 -32.51 -18.81
CA HIS A 178 -7.02 -32.87 -19.32
C HIS A 178 -6.95 -33.37 -20.77
N GLY A 179 -7.03 -34.70 -20.95
CA GLY A 179 -7.25 -35.39 -22.24
C GLY A 179 -6.61 -36.80 -22.25
N HIS A 180 -7.26 -37.83 -21.66
CA HIS A 180 -8.06 -38.93 -22.29
C HIS A 180 -7.22 -39.95 -23.10
N PRO A 181 -7.59 -41.25 -23.24
CA PRO A 181 -8.83 -41.97 -22.86
C PRO A 181 -8.83 -42.51 -21.43
#